data_AF-A0A2K1Z195-F1
#
_entry.id   AF-A0A2K1Z195-F1
#
_cell.length_a   1.000
_cell.length_b   1.000
_cell.length_c   1.000
_cell.angle_alpha   90.00
_cell.angle_beta   90.00
_cell.angle_gamma   90.00
#
_symmetry.space_group_name_H-M   'P 1'
#
loop_
_entity.id
_entity.type
_entity.pdbx_description
1 polymer ?
#
loop_
_entity_poly.entity_id
_entity_poly.type
_entity_poly.pdbx_seq_one_letter_code
_entity_poly.pdbx_strand_id
1 'polypeptide(L)'
;FNNTAYPSEFYGPTRSEASQAQAFTFLVRDQRLGANVGSTQGPTNLGKYLMHSPTKEVTFGGETMHFWDLRATWLEPLRGPNGLDLSRLIKNMQPWQEQRSTKCMTYALLGLLNSLGGVTIEINAVKYVSPRSWLATSHFVLGFFLFIATGFEKRIDHDFEHVLSMTPLN
;
A
#
# COMPACT_ATOMS: atom_id res chain seq x y z
N PHE A 1 -5.00 4.13 -1.17
CA PHE A 1 -4.20 5.27 -0.67
C PHE A 1 -4.88 5.93 0.51
N ASN A 2 -5.95 6.70 0.31
CA ASN A 2 -6.68 7.36 1.40
C ASN A 2 -7.27 6.36 2.41
N ASN A 3 -7.02 6.60 3.71
CA ASN A 3 -7.54 5.87 4.87
C ASN A 3 -8.39 6.75 5.81
N THR A 4 -8.68 7.99 5.42
CA THR A 4 -9.53 8.95 6.16
C THR A 4 -10.98 8.90 5.65
N ALA A 5 -11.18 9.12 4.36
CA ALA A 5 -12.49 9.00 3.69
C ALA A 5 -12.91 7.54 3.47
N TYR A 6 -11.94 6.62 3.49
CA TYR A 6 -12.16 5.17 3.47
C TYR A 6 -11.48 4.54 4.70
N PRO A 7 -12.11 4.58 5.90
CA PRO A 7 -11.49 4.10 7.13
C PRO A 7 -11.09 2.63 7.06
N SER A 8 -9.89 2.30 7.53
CA SER A 8 -9.37 0.92 7.51
C SER A 8 -10.05 -0.02 8.51
N GLU A 9 -10.94 0.51 9.34
CA GLU A 9 -11.88 -0.21 10.20
C GLU A 9 -12.96 -0.92 9.37
N PHE A 10 -13.46 -0.27 8.32
CA PHE A 10 -14.53 -0.78 7.45
C PHE A 10 -13.99 -1.42 6.16
N TYR A 11 -13.02 -0.79 5.52
CA TYR A 11 -12.49 -1.23 4.21
C TYR A 11 -11.25 -2.15 4.31
N GLY A 12 -10.78 -2.43 5.53
CA GLY A 12 -9.50 -3.10 5.77
C GLY A 12 -8.29 -2.18 5.47
N PRO A 13 -7.06 -2.67 5.69
CA PRO A 13 -5.85 -1.87 5.49
C PRO A 13 -5.62 -1.53 4.02
N THR A 14 -4.89 -0.44 3.78
CA THR A 14 -4.29 -0.20 2.46
C THR A 14 -3.03 -1.08 2.27
N ARG A 15 -2.51 -1.19 1.04
CA ARG A 15 -1.25 -1.93 0.79
C ARG A 15 -0.08 -1.39 1.62
N SER A 16 0.08 -0.06 1.67
CA SER A 16 1.11 0.60 2.47
C SER A 16 0.89 0.34 3.96
N GLU A 17 -0.35 0.40 4.44
CA GLU A 17 -0.69 0.11 5.84
C GLU A 17 -0.38 -1.34 6.24
N ALA A 18 -0.75 -2.32 5.42
CA ALA A 18 -0.45 -3.73 5.70
C ALA A 18 1.07 -4.01 5.72
N SER A 19 1.82 -3.39 4.79
CA SER A 19 3.28 -3.54 4.71
C SER A 19 4.01 -2.90 5.90
N GLN A 20 3.65 -1.67 6.28
CA GLN A 20 4.22 -0.99 7.46
C GLN A 20 3.80 -1.70 8.76
N ALA A 21 2.58 -2.26 8.81
CA ALA A 21 2.10 -3.07 9.93
C ALA A 21 2.87 -4.39 10.10
N GLN A 22 3.28 -5.03 8.99
CA GLN A 22 4.17 -6.20 9.03
C GLN A 22 5.53 -5.84 9.66
N ALA A 23 6.17 -4.76 9.19
CA ALA A 23 7.45 -4.29 9.74
C ALA A 23 7.36 -3.97 11.24
N PHE A 24 6.33 -3.23 11.65
CA PHE A 24 6.07 -2.91 13.07
C PHE A 24 5.85 -4.18 13.92
N THR A 25 5.06 -5.14 13.43
CA THR A 25 4.76 -6.38 14.18
C THR A 25 6.02 -7.21 14.45
N PHE A 26 6.93 -7.32 13.46
CA PHE A 26 8.22 -7.99 13.67
C PHE A 26 9.20 -7.18 14.52
N LEU A 27 9.21 -5.84 14.41
CA LEU A 27 9.99 -4.97 15.29
C LEU A 27 9.59 -5.17 16.76
N VAL A 28 8.30 -5.09 17.08
CA VAL A 28 7.75 -5.33 18.42
C VAL A 28 8.18 -6.69 18.96
N ARG A 29 8.01 -7.75 18.15
CA ARG A 29 8.37 -9.12 18.53
C ARG A 29 9.86 -9.24 18.85
N ASP A 30 10.73 -8.78 17.95
CA ASP A 30 12.17 -8.96 18.08
C ASP A 30 12.73 -8.07 19.22
N GLN A 31 12.15 -6.88 19.45
CA GLN A 31 12.47 -6.04 20.60
C GLN A 31 12.12 -6.72 21.94
N ARG A 32 10.97 -7.40 22.02
CA ARG A 32 10.58 -8.20 23.20
C ARG A 32 11.48 -9.41 23.43
N LEU A 33 12.12 -9.92 22.38
CA LEU A 33 13.15 -10.96 22.46
C LEU A 33 14.54 -10.39 22.79
N GLY A 34 14.67 -9.09 23.06
CA GLY A 34 15.92 -8.43 23.47
C GLY A 34 16.76 -7.86 22.32
N ALA A 35 16.27 -7.86 21.08
CA ALA A 35 17.01 -7.28 19.96
C ALA A 35 17.04 -5.74 20.01
N ASN A 36 18.22 -5.14 19.81
CA ASN A 36 18.33 -3.69 19.67
C ASN A 36 17.89 -3.24 18.27
N VAL A 37 16.62 -2.86 18.15
CA VAL A 37 16.00 -2.47 16.86
C VAL A 37 16.63 -1.23 16.22
N GLY A 38 17.30 -0.37 16.99
CA GLY A 38 17.98 0.83 16.48
C GLY A 38 19.38 0.58 15.92
N SER A 39 20.06 -0.51 16.33
CA SER A 39 21.44 -0.81 15.90
C SER A 39 21.57 -2.14 15.13
N THR A 40 20.48 -2.85 14.85
CA THR A 40 20.53 -4.12 14.12
C THR A 40 20.74 -3.87 12.63
N GLN A 41 21.92 -4.19 12.13
CA GLN A 41 22.25 -4.20 10.70
C GLN A 41 21.61 -5.41 10.01
N GLY A 42 21.00 -5.18 8.85
CA GLY A 42 20.48 -6.20 7.94
C GLY A 42 21.53 -6.66 6.92
N PRO A 43 21.22 -7.70 6.11
CA PRO A 43 22.17 -8.33 5.20
C PRO A 43 22.65 -7.41 4.07
N THR A 44 21.95 -6.31 3.78
CA THR A 44 22.29 -5.31 2.76
C THR A 44 23.08 -4.12 3.32
N ASN A 45 23.59 -4.22 4.55
CA ASN A 45 24.21 -3.13 5.32
C ASN A 45 23.29 -1.94 5.68
N LEU A 46 22.01 -1.98 5.30
CA LEU A 46 20.97 -1.10 5.84
C LEU A 46 20.46 -1.63 7.18
N GLY A 47 19.84 -0.78 8.01
CA GLY A 47 19.22 -1.22 9.25
C GLY A 47 18.03 -2.17 9.01
N LYS A 48 17.96 -3.27 9.79
CA LYS A 48 16.96 -4.34 9.61
C LYS A 48 15.53 -3.85 9.88
N TYR A 49 15.35 -3.03 10.92
CA TYR A 49 14.01 -2.55 11.34
C TYR A 49 13.81 -1.06 11.07
N LEU A 50 14.85 -0.25 11.23
CA LEU A 50 14.82 1.20 11.09
C LEU A 50 15.95 1.67 10.18
N MET A 51 15.68 2.70 9.39
CA MET A 51 16.65 3.36 8.51
C MET A 51 16.19 4.79 8.18
N HIS A 52 16.98 5.52 7.41
CA HIS A 52 16.62 6.87 6.97
C HIS A 52 15.96 6.89 5.59
N SER A 53 14.94 7.75 5.43
CA SER A 53 14.41 8.15 4.13
C SER A 53 15.43 9.00 3.35
N PRO A 54 15.21 9.28 2.04
CA PRO A 54 16.00 10.25 1.30
C PRO A 54 16.00 11.67 1.92
N THR A 55 14.97 12.01 2.70
CA THR A 55 14.83 13.28 3.45
C THR A 55 15.38 13.20 4.88
N LYS A 56 16.03 12.09 5.27
CA LYS A 56 16.59 11.79 6.60
C LYS A 56 15.56 11.53 7.72
N GLU A 57 14.27 11.43 7.43
CA GLU A 57 13.28 10.93 8.40
C GLU A 57 13.59 9.48 8.77
N VAL A 58 13.38 9.09 10.03
CA VAL A 58 13.48 7.70 10.48
C VAL A 58 12.23 6.93 10.04
N THR A 59 12.44 5.82 9.33
CA THR A 59 11.41 5.00 8.67
C THR A 59 11.66 3.52 8.92
N PHE A 60 10.67 2.65 8.66
CA PHE A 60 10.90 1.21 8.71
C PHE A 60 11.80 0.75 7.55
N GLY A 61 12.65 -0.25 7.84
CA GLY A 61 13.55 -0.88 6.88
C GLY A 61 12.92 -1.98 6.01
N GLY A 62 13.71 -2.53 5.10
CA GLY A 62 13.26 -3.55 4.13
C GLY A 62 12.38 -2.99 3.02
N GLU A 63 11.63 -3.85 2.32
CA GLU A 63 10.82 -3.46 1.14
C GLU A 63 9.73 -2.42 1.44
N THR A 64 9.30 -2.30 2.71
CA THR A 64 8.34 -1.27 3.12
C THR A 64 8.94 0.15 3.05
N MET A 65 10.22 0.29 2.71
CA MET A 65 10.88 1.56 2.41
C MET A 65 10.11 2.46 1.44
N HIS A 66 9.36 1.89 0.50
CA HIS A 66 8.58 2.64 -0.48
C HIS A 66 7.27 3.20 0.09
N PHE A 67 6.87 2.79 1.30
CA PHE A 67 5.62 3.14 1.97
C PHE A 67 5.80 4.01 3.23
N TRP A 68 6.96 4.65 3.35
CA TRP A 68 7.29 5.57 4.45
C TRP A 68 6.39 6.81 4.54
N ASP A 69 5.69 7.12 3.45
CA ASP A 69 4.69 8.19 3.32
C ASP A 69 3.43 7.91 4.14
N LEU A 70 3.07 6.64 4.37
CA LEU A 70 1.89 6.23 5.13
C LEU A 70 1.76 7.04 6.42
N ARG A 71 0.65 7.75 6.59
CA ARG A 71 0.18 8.27 7.88
C ARG A 71 -1.00 7.42 8.37
N ALA A 72 -0.99 6.95 9.62
CA ALA A 72 -2.00 6.02 10.16
C ALA A 72 -2.21 6.21 11.67
N THR A 73 -3.47 6.20 12.12
CA THR A 73 -3.86 6.53 13.51
C THR A 73 -3.17 5.69 14.59
N TRP A 74 -2.85 4.43 14.29
CA TRP A 74 -2.12 3.54 15.19
C TRP A 74 -0.60 3.73 15.16
N LEU A 75 -0.04 4.43 14.16
CA LEU A 75 1.40 4.67 14.00
C LEU A 75 1.83 6.10 14.37
N GLU A 76 0.98 7.11 14.13
CA GLU A 76 1.30 8.53 14.43
C GLU A 76 1.76 8.79 15.87
N PRO A 77 1.24 8.15 16.95
CA PRO A 77 1.75 8.38 18.31
C PRO A 77 3.25 8.06 18.48
N LEU A 78 3.80 7.18 17.63
CA LEU A 78 5.20 6.76 17.64
C LEU A 78 6.09 7.64 16.74
N ARG A 79 5.52 8.63 16.04
CA ARG A 79 6.27 9.64 15.28
C ARG A 79 6.59 10.87 16.11
N GLY A 80 7.79 11.41 15.90
CA GLY A 80 8.25 12.73 16.32
C GLY A 80 8.59 13.61 15.11
N PRO A 81 9.29 14.73 15.34
CA PRO A 81 9.62 15.69 14.27
C PRO A 81 10.44 15.11 13.11
N ASN A 82 11.27 14.10 13.38
CA ASN A 82 12.20 13.49 12.41
C ASN A 82 11.75 12.09 11.97
N GLY A 83 10.44 11.80 11.92
CA GLY A 83 9.90 10.47 11.61
C GLY A 83 9.71 9.62 12.87
N LEU A 84 9.97 8.31 12.80
CA LEU A 84 9.77 7.38 13.92
C LEU A 84 10.74 7.67 15.08
N ASP A 85 10.19 7.82 16.28
CA ASP A 85 10.95 8.15 17.49
C ASP A 85 11.38 6.85 18.21
N LEU A 86 12.69 6.58 18.19
CA LEU A 86 13.27 5.38 18.83
C LEU A 86 12.94 5.30 20.33
N SER A 87 12.83 6.44 21.02
CA SER A 87 12.49 6.44 22.45
C SER A 87 11.06 5.96 22.71
N ARG A 88 10.13 6.30 21.81
CA ARG A 88 8.72 5.88 21.86
C ARG A 88 8.55 4.43 21.40
N LEU A 89 9.29 4.00 20.38
CA LEU A 89 9.34 2.59 19.98
C LEU A 89 9.86 1.69 21.12
N ILE A 90 10.84 2.15 21.89
CA ILE A 90 11.35 1.38 23.04
C ILE A 90 10.36 1.37 24.22
N LYS A 91 9.72 2.49 24.55
CA LYS A 91 9.02 2.68 25.84
C LYS A 91 7.49 2.77 25.77
N ASN A 92 6.92 3.20 24.65
CA ASN A 92 5.54 3.72 24.60
C ASN A 92 4.58 2.89 23.73
N MET A 93 5.03 1.78 23.13
CA MET A 93 4.17 0.90 22.32
C MET A 93 3.06 0.29 23.16
N GLN A 94 1.81 0.42 22.68
CA GLN A 94 0.62 -0.04 23.38
C GLN A 94 0.09 -1.36 22.80
N PRO A 95 -0.48 -2.27 23.62
CA PRO A 95 -1.03 -3.54 23.13
C PRO A 95 -2.07 -3.41 22.02
N TRP A 96 -2.87 -2.33 22.02
CA TRP A 96 -3.86 -2.08 20.96
C TRP A 96 -3.21 -1.73 19.61
N GLN A 97 -2.04 -1.09 19.60
CA GLN A 97 -1.29 -0.80 18.36
C GLN A 97 -0.76 -2.09 17.76
N GLU A 98 -0.27 -3.00 18.59
CA GLU A 98 0.22 -4.33 18.18
C GLU A 98 -0.92 -5.22 17.67
N GLN A 99 -2.08 -5.18 18.32
CA GLN A 99 -3.27 -5.87 17.84
C GLN A 99 -3.75 -5.28 16.50
N ARG A 100 -3.72 -3.95 16.35
CA ARG A 100 -4.09 -3.27 15.10
C ARG A 100 -3.11 -3.59 13.98
N SER A 101 -1.81 -3.58 14.24
CA SER A 101 -0.79 -3.93 13.24
C SER A 101 -0.88 -5.40 12.84
N THR A 102 -1.04 -6.31 13.80
CA THR A 102 -1.20 -7.74 13.51
C THR A 102 -2.44 -7.97 12.63
N LYS A 103 -3.57 -7.30 12.93
CA LYS A 103 -4.78 -7.36 12.09
C LYS A 103 -4.58 -6.75 10.71
N CYS A 104 -3.85 -5.63 10.58
CA CYS A 104 -3.56 -5.02 9.28
C CYS A 104 -2.56 -5.84 8.45
N MET A 105 -1.64 -6.57 9.09
CA MET A 105 -0.73 -7.51 8.43
C MET A 105 -1.48 -8.75 7.91
N THR A 106 -2.35 -9.37 8.72
CA THR A 106 -3.04 -10.62 8.33
C THR A 106 -4.16 -10.40 7.32
N TYR A 107 -4.85 -9.25 7.36
CA TYR A 107 -5.85 -8.87 6.35
C TYR A 107 -5.26 -7.99 5.23
N ALA A 108 -4.05 -8.33 4.78
CA ALA A 108 -3.36 -7.62 3.70
C ALA A 108 -4.18 -7.59 2.38
N LEU A 109 -3.83 -6.63 1.52
CA LEU A 109 -4.49 -6.37 0.23
C LEU A 109 -4.08 -7.37 -0.87
N LEU A 110 -4.12 -8.68 -0.56
CA LEU A 110 -3.66 -9.76 -1.45
C LEU A 110 -4.70 -10.90 -1.50
N GLY A 111 -4.91 -11.45 -2.69
CA GLY A 111 -5.78 -12.59 -2.93
C GLY A 111 -6.05 -12.84 -4.42
N LEU A 112 -6.66 -13.98 -4.72
CA LEU A 112 -6.98 -14.48 -6.06
C LEU A 112 -8.45 -14.24 -6.43
N LEU A 113 -8.76 -14.33 -7.73
CA LEU A 113 -10.11 -14.11 -8.28
C LEU A 113 -11.19 -15.04 -7.70
N ASN A 114 -10.83 -16.25 -7.26
CA ASN A 114 -11.73 -17.22 -6.60
C ASN A 114 -11.90 -16.97 -5.08
N SER A 115 -11.67 -15.72 -4.66
CA SER A 115 -11.71 -15.23 -3.28
C SER A 115 -10.81 -15.97 -2.30
N LEU A 116 -9.73 -16.62 -2.76
CA LEU A 116 -8.66 -17.13 -1.90
C LEU A 116 -7.76 -15.97 -1.48
N GLY A 117 -7.65 -15.70 -0.17
CA GLY A 117 -6.81 -14.64 0.36
C GLY A 117 -5.34 -15.02 0.44
N GLY A 118 -4.48 -14.01 0.48
CA GLY A 118 -3.03 -14.18 0.64
C GLY A 118 -2.24 -14.11 -0.66
N VAL A 119 -1.04 -14.69 -0.65
CA VAL A 119 -0.09 -14.64 -1.78
C VAL A 119 -0.51 -15.62 -2.89
N THR A 120 -0.06 -15.41 -4.13
CA THR A 120 -0.43 -16.24 -5.30
C THR A 120 -0.09 -17.74 -5.17
N ILE A 121 0.85 -18.09 -4.30
CA ILE A 121 1.27 -19.48 -4.01
C ILE A 121 0.61 -20.07 -2.76
N GLU A 122 -0.34 -19.35 -2.15
CA GLU A 122 -0.95 -19.74 -0.88
C GLU A 122 -1.98 -20.87 -1.06
N ILE A 123 -2.01 -21.81 -0.12
CA ILE A 123 -2.94 -22.94 -0.14
C ILE A 123 -4.38 -22.46 0.10
N ASN A 124 -5.38 -23.19 -0.42
CA ASN A 124 -6.80 -22.83 -0.28
C ASN A 124 -7.33 -22.99 1.15
N ALA A 125 -6.97 -22.06 2.04
CA ALA A 125 -7.32 -22.04 3.45
C ALA A 125 -8.25 -20.87 3.84
N VAL A 126 -7.94 -19.64 3.40
CA VAL A 126 -8.66 -18.42 3.83
C VAL A 126 -9.49 -17.86 2.68
N LYS A 127 -10.81 -17.72 2.88
CA LYS A 127 -11.69 -17.02 1.93
C LYS A 127 -11.80 -15.54 2.26
N TYR A 128 -10.94 -14.73 1.64
CA TYR A 128 -10.90 -13.28 1.81
C TYR A 128 -10.28 -12.57 0.59
N VAL A 129 -10.94 -11.51 0.11
CA VAL A 129 -10.32 -10.49 -0.74
C VAL A 129 -10.82 -9.14 -0.24
N SER A 130 -9.90 -8.18 -0.06
CA SER A 130 -10.26 -6.87 0.50
C SER A 130 -11.27 -6.11 -0.38
N PRO A 131 -12.25 -5.42 0.22
CA PRO A 131 -13.15 -4.51 -0.50
C PRO A 131 -12.40 -3.45 -1.32
N ARG A 132 -11.23 -3.00 -0.86
CA ARG A 132 -10.40 -2.04 -1.60
C ARG A 132 -9.90 -2.60 -2.93
N SER A 133 -9.60 -3.90 -3.01
CA SER A 133 -9.19 -4.56 -4.27
C SER A 133 -10.34 -4.62 -5.26
N TRP A 134 -11.54 -5.01 -4.79
CA TRP A 134 -12.74 -5.07 -5.62
C TRP A 134 -13.13 -3.70 -6.16
N LEU A 135 -13.18 -2.68 -5.29
CA LEU A 135 -13.54 -1.32 -5.67
C LEU A 135 -12.52 -0.70 -6.63
N ALA A 136 -11.22 -0.82 -6.35
CA ALA A 136 -10.18 -0.25 -7.21
C ALA A 136 -10.17 -0.90 -8.61
N THR A 137 -10.26 -2.23 -8.67
CA THR A 137 -10.25 -2.97 -9.95
C THR A 137 -11.48 -2.65 -10.78
N SER A 138 -12.69 -2.66 -10.18
CA SER A 138 -13.93 -2.39 -10.92
C SER A 138 -13.99 -0.97 -11.46
N HIS A 139 -13.62 0.04 -10.66
CA HIS A 139 -13.68 1.43 -11.08
C HIS A 139 -12.57 1.78 -12.08
N PHE A 140 -11.41 1.11 -12.03
CA PHE A 140 -10.39 1.25 -13.07
C PHE A 140 -10.89 0.74 -14.43
N VAL A 141 -11.51 -0.45 -14.46
CA VAL A 141 -12.09 -1.03 -15.68
C VAL A 141 -13.22 -0.15 -16.23
N LEU A 142 -14.14 0.30 -15.37
CA LEU A 142 -15.23 1.20 -15.77
C LEU A 142 -14.71 2.54 -16.31
N GLY A 143 -13.75 3.16 -15.62
CA GLY A 143 -13.15 4.43 -16.05
C GLY A 143 -12.42 4.32 -17.38
N PHE A 144 -11.71 3.22 -17.61
CA PHE A 144 -11.03 2.94 -18.88
C PHE A 144 -12.02 2.84 -20.06
N PHE A 145 -13.12 2.09 -19.91
CA PHE A 145 -14.12 1.97 -20.98
C PHE A 145 -14.93 3.26 -21.19
N LEU A 146 -15.22 4.02 -20.13
CA LEU A 146 -15.84 5.35 -20.25
C LEU A 146 -14.95 6.35 -20.98
N PHE A 147 -13.63 6.28 -20.81
CA PHE A 147 -12.68 7.10 -21.56
C PHE A 147 -12.62 6.73 -23.05
N ILE A 148 -12.65 5.43 -23.39
CA ILE A 148 -12.61 4.96 -24.78
C ILE A 148 -13.90 5.24 -25.56
N ALA A 149 -15.05 5.38 -24.87
CA ALA A 149 -16.36 5.56 -25.51
C ALA A 149 -16.52 6.85 -26.34
N THR A 150 -15.56 7.77 -26.34
CA THR A 150 -15.53 8.96 -27.20
C THR A 150 -14.97 8.64 -28.60
N GLY A 151 -15.70 7.83 -29.37
CA GLY A 151 -15.39 7.47 -30.77
C GLY A 151 -16.32 8.13 -31.79
N PHE A 152 -15.83 8.31 -33.03
CA PHE A 152 -16.58 8.97 -34.12
C PHE A 152 -17.94 8.30 -34.38
N GLU A 153 -19.00 9.12 -34.42
CA GLU A 153 -20.40 8.66 -34.41
C GLU A 153 -20.86 8.02 -35.74
N LYS A 154 -20.21 8.34 -36.86
CA LYS A 154 -20.61 7.88 -38.20
C LYS A 154 -19.42 7.49 -39.07
N ARG A 155 -19.71 6.57 -40.00
CA ARG A 155 -18.86 6.24 -41.15
C ARG A 155 -18.58 7.51 -41.97
N ILE A 156 -17.39 7.59 -42.56
CA ILE A 156 -17.02 8.66 -43.51
C ILE A 156 -18.07 8.71 -44.63
N ASP A 157 -18.54 9.92 -44.95
CA ASP A 157 -19.44 10.17 -46.06
C ASP A 157 -18.66 10.02 -47.38
N HIS A 158 -19.22 9.22 -48.30
CA HIS A 158 -18.56 8.91 -49.57
C HIS A 158 -18.62 10.09 -50.56
N ASP A 159 -19.52 11.04 -50.34
CA ASP A 159 -19.66 12.27 -51.14
C ASP A 159 -18.85 13.45 -50.54
N PHE A 160 -18.41 13.33 -49.27
CA PHE A 160 -17.69 14.38 -48.52
C PHE A 160 -16.47 13.84 -47.76
N GLU A 161 -15.57 13.14 -48.47
CA GLU A 161 -14.31 12.65 -47.90
C GLU A 161 -13.33 13.82 -47.64
N HIS A 162 -13.28 14.27 -46.38
CA HIS A 162 -12.50 15.45 -45.95
C HIS A 162 -10.98 15.33 -46.18
N VAL A 163 -10.44 14.13 -46.44
CA VAL A 163 -9.02 13.95 -46.82
C VAL A 163 -8.76 14.43 -48.26
N LEU A 164 -9.74 14.29 -49.17
CA LEU A 164 -9.61 14.71 -50.57
C LEU A 164 -9.60 16.24 -50.75
N SER A 165 -10.02 17.01 -49.74
CA SER A 165 -9.98 18.48 -49.74
C SER A 165 -8.73 19.07 -49.07
N MET A 166 -7.86 18.24 -48.48
CA MET A 166 -6.60 18.69 -47.88
C MET A 166 -5.47 18.73 -48.92
N THR A 167 -4.56 19.69 -48.78
CA THR A 167 -3.32 19.71 -49.56
C THR A 167 -2.44 18.50 -49.22
N PRO A 168 -1.76 17.88 -50.21
CA PRO A 168 -0.82 16.79 -49.94
C PRO A 168 0.32 17.26 -49.02
N LEU A 169 0.85 16.32 -48.23
CA LEU A 169 1.91 16.57 -47.23
C LEU A 169 3.34 16.67 -47.82
N ASN A 170 3.49 16.51 -49.14
CA ASN A 170 4.74 16.57 -49.89
C ASN A 170 4.67 17.67 -50.96
#